data_AF-Q84GR3-F1
#
_entry.id   AF-Q84GR3-F1
#
_cell.length_a   1.000
_cell.length_b   1.000
_cell.length_c   1.000
_cell.angle_alpha   90.00
_cell.angle_beta   90.00
_cell.angle_gamma   90.00
#
_symmetry.space_group_name_H-M   'P 1'
#
loop_
_entity.id
_entity.type
_entity.pdbx_description
1 polymer ?
#
loop_
_entity_poly.entity_id
_entity_poly.type
_entity_poly.pdbx_seq_one_letter_code
_entity_poly.pdbx_strand_id
1 'polypeptide(L)'
;MIGPISQINSPGGLSEKETSSLISNEELKNIITQLETDIADGSWFHKNYSRTDVKVMPALVTQANNKYPEMNLNFVTSPLDLSIEIKNVIENGVGSSRFIINMGEDGIHFSVIDYKHINGKTSLILFEPANFNSMGPAMLAIRAKTAIERYQLPDCHFSMVEMDIQRSSSECGIFSLALAKKLYTERDNLLKIHEDNIKGILSDGENPLPHDKLDPYLPVTFYKHTQGKKRLNEYLNTNPQGVGTVVNKKNETIFNRFDNNKSIIDGKELSVSAHKKRIAEYKTLLKV
;
A
#
# COMPACT_ATOMS: atom_id res chain seq x y z
N MET A 1 -24.37 -9.43 60.19
CA MET A 1 -25.42 -8.74 59.41
C MET A 1 -24.77 -8.22 58.15
N ILE A 2 -25.11 -8.85 57.03
CA ILE A 2 -24.56 -8.59 55.70
C ILE A 2 -25.47 -7.53 55.07
N GLY A 3 -24.92 -6.37 54.72
CA GLY A 3 -25.60 -5.36 53.91
C GLY A 3 -25.55 -5.75 52.43
N PRO A 4 -26.58 -5.45 51.62
CA PRO A 4 -26.64 -5.91 50.24
C PRO A 4 -25.64 -5.18 49.35
N ILE A 5 -24.97 -5.97 48.52
CA ILE A 5 -24.06 -5.57 47.45
C ILE A 5 -24.87 -4.80 46.40
N SER A 6 -24.56 -3.51 46.22
CA SER A 6 -25.02 -2.73 45.09
C SER A 6 -24.32 -3.21 43.81
N GLN A 7 -25.12 -3.43 42.78
CA GLN A 7 -24.70 -3.86 41.45
C GLN A 7 -23.67 -2.86 40.88
N ILE A 8 -22.48 -3.36 40.57
CA ILE A 8 -21.47 -2.64 39.82
C ILE A 8 -21.90 -2.67 38.35
N ASN A 9 -22.30 -1.51 37.84
CA ASN A 9 -22.50 -1.27 36.42
C ASN A 9 -21.20 -1.58 35.66
N SER A 10 -21.28 -2.58 34.78
CA SER A 10 -20.27 -2.84 33.76
C SER A 10 -20.37 -1.75 32.68
N PRO A 11 -19.29 -1.04 32.30
CA PRO A 11 -19.30 -0.26 31.07
C PRO A 11 -18.96 -1.21 29.92
N GLY A 12 -19.97 -1.97 29.49
CA GLY A 12 -20.00 -2.55 28.15
C GLY A 12 -20.50 -1.47 27.19
N GLY A 13 -19.78 -1.30 26.07
CA GLY A 13 -20.18 -0.37 25.02
C GLY A 13 -18.97 0.20 24.30
N LEU A 14 -18.29 -0.65 23.53
CA LEU A 14 -17.44 -0.21 22.43
C LEU A 14 -18.26 0.78 21.59
N SER A 15 -17.90 2.06 21.65
CA SER A 15 -18.55 3.07 20.82
C SER A 15 -18.31 2.70 19.37
N GLU A 16 -19.39 2.55 18.62
CA GLU A 16 -19.42 2.58 17.16
C GLU A 16 -18.66 3.83 16.68
N LYS A 17 -17.36 3.68 16.40
CA LYS A 17 -16.61 4.69 15.66
C LYS A 17 -17.06 4.61 14.20
N GLU A 18 -18.07 5.43 13.89
CA GLU A 18 -18.39 6.04 12.59
C GLU A 18 -17.73 5.39 11.35
N THR A 19 -18.21 4.22 10.95
CA THR A 19 -17.97 3.68 9.61
C THR A 19 -19.06 4.17 8.66
N SER A 20 -19.05 5.47 8.34
CA SER A 20 -20.05 6.05 7.44
C SER A 20 -19.42 7.04 6.45
N SER A 21 -18.73 6.49 5.46
CA SER A 21 -18.86 7.00 4.10
C SER A 21 -19.10 5.83 3.15
N LEU A 22 -20.20 5.12 3.36
CA LEU A 22 -20.67 4.10 2.44
C LEU A 22 -21.08 4.77 1.13
N ILE A 23 -20.16 4.79 0.16
CA ILE A 23 -20.48 5.12 -1.23
C ILE A 23 -21.61 4.18 -1.66
N SER A 24 -22.71 4.75 -2.14
CA SER A 24 -23.86 3.95 -2.58
C SER A 24 -23.48 3.10 -3.82
N ASN A 25 -24.18 1.98 -4.03
CA ASN A 25 -23.96 1.15 -5.22
C ASN A 25 -24.12 1.96 -6.53
N GLU A 26 -25.09 2.88 -6.60
CA GLU A 26 -25.31 3.72 -7.77
C GLU A 26 -24.19 4.75 -7.97
N GLU A 27 -23.74 5.41 -6.89
CA GLU A 27 -22.58 6.31 -6.95
C GLU A 27 -21.33 5.54 -7.41
N LEU A 28 -21.10 4.33 -6.89
CA LEU A 28 -19.94 3.51 -7.26
C LEU A 28 -20.00 3.05 -8.72
N LYS A 29 -21.18 2.66 -9.22
CA LYS A 29 -21.38 2.32 -10.64
C LYS A 29 -21.06 3.52 -11.53
N ASN A 30 -21.53 4.72 -11.18
CA ASN A 30 -21.24 5.94 -11.94
C ASN A 30 -19.75 6.25 -11.97
N ILE A 31 -19.06 6.12 -10.82
CA ILE A 31 -17.60 6.27 -10.75
C ILE A 31 -16.90 5.24 -11.66
N ILE A 32 -17.30 3.98 -11.62
CA ILE A 32 -16.72 2.92 -12.46
C ILE A 32 -16.91 3.23 -13.95
N THR A 33 -18.13 3.60 -14.37
CA THR A 33 -18.44 3.96 -15.76
C THR A 33 -17.60 5.16 -16.22
N GLN A 34 -17.42 6.16 -15.36
CA GLN A 34 -16.55 7.30 -15.67
C GLN A 34 -15.09 6.87 -15.81
N LEU A 35 -14.56 6.04 -14.91
CA LEU A 35 -13.19 5.52 -15.00
C LEU A 35 -12.96 4.72 -16.30
N GLU A 36 -13.94 3.94 -16.73
CA GLU A 36 -13.88 3.19 -18.00
C GLU A 36 -13.88 4.13 -19.20
N THR A 37 -14.70 5.18 -19.15
CA THR A 37 -14.77 6.22 -20.19
C THR A 37 -13.45 6.98 -20.28
N ASP A 38 -12.88 7.36 -19.14
CA ASP A 38 -11.61 8.09 -19.04
C ASP A 38 -10.44 7.31 -19.66
N ILE A 39 -10.43 5.98 -19.48
CA ILE A 39 -9.43 5.10 -20.11
C ILE A 39 -9.66 5.03 -21.62
N ALA A 40 -10.92 4.94 -22.06
CA ALA A 40 -11.27 4.79 -23.48
C ALA A 40 -11.00 6.06 -24.30
N ASP A 41 -11.26 7.24 -23.74
CA ASP A 41 -11.06 8.54 -24.40
C ASP A 41 -9.66 9.14 -24.17
N GLY A 42 -8.86 8.54 -23.28
CA GLY A 42 -7.50 8.99 -22.95
C GLY A 42 -7.43 10.14 -21.93
N SER A 43 -8.57 10.66 -21.46
CA SER A 43 -8.63 11.78 -20.50
C SER A 43 -8.10 11.42 -19.11
N TRP A 44 -7.94 10.12 -18.81
CA TRP A 44 -7.42 9.62 -17.55
C TRP A 44 -6.10 10.26 -17.11
N PHE A 45 -5.22 10.60 -18.06
CA PHE A 45 -3.90 11.12 -17.77
C PHE A 45 -3.91 12.51 -17.10
N HIS A 46 -4.98 13.29 -17.31
CA HIS A 46 -5.13 14.65 -16.77
C HIS A 46 -6.10 14.72 -15.59
N LYS A 47 -6.69 13.59 -15.19
CA LYS A 47 -7.64 13.53 -14.08
C LYS A 47 -6.96 13.12 -12.79
N ASN A 48 -7.56 13.53 -11.67
CA ASN A 48 -7.06 13.20 -10.34
C ASN A 48 -8.08 12.32 -9.62
N TYR A 49 -7.68 11.10 -9.31
CA TYR A 49 -8.51 10.10 -8.66
C TYR A 49 -8.24 9.94 -7.15
N SER A 50 -7.29 10.69 -6.59
CA SER A 50 -6.78 10.45 -5.24
C SER A 50 -7.83 10.71 -4.16
N ARG A 51 -8.69 11.72 -4.34
CA ARG A 51 -9.83 12.00 -3.44
C ARG A 51 -10.85 10.87 -3.42
N THR A 52 -11.15 10.30 -4.58
CA THR A 52 -12.04 9.14 -4.68
C THR A 52 -11.39 7.94 -4.01
N ASP A 53 -10.09 7.71 -4.24
CA ASP A 53 -9.35 6.63 -3.57
C ASP A 53 -9.38 6.77 -2.05
N VAL A 54 -9.23 7.98 -1.47
CA VAL A 54 -9.39 8.22 -0.01
C VAL A 54 -10.78 7.78 0.47
N LYS A 55 -11.84 8.20 -0.23
CA LYS A 55 -13.24 7.88 0.15
C LYS A 55 -13.53 6.38 0.08
N VAL A 56 -12.95 5.68 -0.89
CA VAL A 56 -13.22 4.26 -1.14
C VAL A 56 -12.28 3.34 -0.33
N MET A 57 -11.11 3.83 0.11
CA MET A 57 -10.06 3.03 0.76
C MET A 57 -10.54 2.21 1.97
N PRO A 58 -11.34 2.72 2.91
CA PRO A 58 -11.82 1.91 4.04
C PRO A 58 -12.55 0.64 3.60
N ALA A 59 -13.42 0.75 2.58
CA ALA A 59 -14.15 -0.40 2.05
C ALA A 59 -13.21 -1.39 1.33
N LEU A 60 -12.20 -0.89 0.62
CA LEU A 60 -11.19 -1.72 -0.04
C LEU A 60 -10.30 -2.47 0.94
N VAL A 61 -9.95 -1.85 2.07
CA VAL A 61 -9.19 -2.50 3.15
C VAL A 61 -10.02 -3.59 3.80
N THR A 62 -11.28 -3.31 4.15
CA THR A 62 -12.21 -4.33 4.67
C THR A 62 -12.33 -5.52 3.71
N GLN A 63 -12.51 -5.24 2.41
CA GLN A 63 -12.57 -6.30 1.40
C GLN A 63 -11.25 -7.08 1.27
N ALA A 64 -10.10 -6.41 1.35
CA ALA A 64 -8.80 -7.06 1.30
C ALA A 64 -8.60 -8.02 2.47
N ASN A 65 -8.96 -7.61 3.69
CA ASN A 65 -8.91 -8.45 4.88
C ASN A 65 -9.92 -9.59 4.83
N ASN A 66 -11.14 -9.36 4.33
CA ASN A 66 -12.11 -10.45 4.15
C ASN A 66 -11.61 -11.52 3.17
N LYS A 67 -10.88 -11.10 2.13
CA LYS A 67 -10.27 -12.03 1.17
C LYS A 67 -9.02 -12.71 1.71
N TYR A 68 -8.26 -12.04 2.57
CA TYR A 68 -7.03 -12.52 3.17
C TYR A 68 -7.06 -12.25 4.69
N PRO A 69 -7.70 -13.12 5.49
CA PRO A 69 -7.94 -12.85 6.91
C PRO A 69 -6.68 -12.59 7.74
N GLU A 70 -5.54 -13.17 7.35
CA GLU A 70 -4.25 -12.99 8.02
C GLU A 70 -3.42 -11.82 7.48
N MET A 71 -3.97 -11.05 6.54
CA MET A 71 -3.27 -9.92 5.93
C MET A 71 -3.02 -8.79 6.93
N ASN A 72 -3.97 -8.60 7.86
CA ASN A 72 -3.96 -7.55 8.88
C ASN A 72 -3.67 -6.17 8.27
N LEU A 73 -4.44 -5.79 7.26
CA LEU A 73 -4.31 -4.49 6.62
C LEU A 73 -5.09 -3.42 7.39
N ASN A 74 -4.42 -2.32 7.73
CA ASN A 74 -5.03 -1.14 8.34
C ASN A 74 -4.90 0.06 7.42
N PHE A 75 -5.92 0.92 7.39
CA PHE A 75 -5.84 2.24 6.75
C PHE A 75 -5.67 3.30 7.82
N VAL A 76 -4.52 3.99 7.80
CA VAL A 76 -4.18 5.05 8.74
C VAL A 76 -4.28 6.38 8.00
N THR A 77 -5.21 7.22 8.42
CA THR A 77 -5.54 8.47 7.71
C THR A 77 -4.54 9.59 7.92
N SER A 78 -3.66 9.49 8.92
CA SER A 78 -2.61 10.46 9.21
C SER A 78 -1.34 9.79 9.72
N PRO A 79 -0.14 10.39 9.54
CA PRO A 79 1.09 9.85 10.14
C PRO A 79 1.08 9.91 11.68
N LEU A 80 0.28 10.80 12.28
CA LEU A 80 0.19 10.93 13.73
C LEU A 80 -0.44 9.69 14.37
N ASP A 81 -1.44 9.10 13.71
CA ASP A 81 -2.13 7.91 14.21
C ASP A 81 -1.31 6.62 13.99
N LEU A 82 -0.31 6.65 13.09
CA LEU A 82 0.48 5.49 12.71
C LEU A 82 1.18 4.83 13.90
N SER A 83 1.78 5.62 14.78
CA SER A 83 2.51 5.08 15.94
C SER A 83 1.58 4.37 16.93
N ILE A 84 0.35 4.86 17.07
CA ILE A 84 -0.68 4.25 17.92
C ILE A 84 -1.08 2.89 17.32
N GLU A 85 -1.32 2.84 16.02
CA GLU A 85 -1.68 1.60 15.33
C GLU A 85 -0.54 0.55 15.39
N ILE A 86 0.72 0.96 15.21
CA ILE A 86 1.86 0.06 15.35
C ILE A 86 1.97 -0.46 16.79
N LYS A 87 1.82 0.41 17.79
CA LYS A 87 1.82 -0.03 19.19
C LYS A 87 0.74 -1.07 19.45
N ASN A 88 -0.49 -0.81 19.01
CA ASN A 88 -1.61 -1.74 19.20
C ASN A 88 -1.30 -3.11 18.58
N VAL A 89 -0.68 -3.14 17.40
CA VAL A 89 -0.25 -4.38 16.73
C VAL A 89 0.82 -5.12 17.55
N ILE A 90 1.79 -4.40 18.12
CA ILE A 90 2.83 -4.98 18.99
C ILE A 90 2.24 -5.53 20.28
N GLU A 91 1.40 -4.76 20.99
CA GLU A 91 0.80 -5.14 22.28
C GLU A 91 -0.15 -6.34 22.14
N ASN A 92 -0.83 -6.47 21.00
CA ASN A 92 -1.68 -7.61 20.70
C ASN A 92 -0.91 -8.85 20.18
N GLY A 93 0.43 -8.81 20.17
CA GLY A 93 1.27 -9.94 19.75
C GLY A 93 1.11 -10.32 18.27
N VAL A 94 0.69 -9.38 17.42
CA VAL A 94 0.53 -9.63 15.99
C VAL A 94 1.92 -9.76 15.36
N GLY A 95 2.17 -10.88 14.67
CA GLY A 95 3.48 -11.16 14.05
C GLY A 95 3.69 -10.53 12.67
N SER A 96 2.61 -10.21 11.95
CA SER A 96 2.67 -9.59 10.62
C SER A 96 1.42 -8.74 10.35
N SER A 97 1.61 -7.56 9.77
CA SER A 97 0.58 -6.54 9.54
C SER A 97 1.00 -5.61 8.40
N ARG A 98 0.04 -4.91 7.81
CA ARG A 98 0.29 -3.89 6.79
C ARG A 98 -0.47 -2.62 7.13
N PHE A 99 0.11 -1.48 6.79
CA PHE A 99 -0.53 -0.18 6.96
C PHE A 99 -0.49 0.58 5.65
N ILE A 100 -1.65 0.96 5.11
CA ILE A 100 -1.72 2.02 4.11
C ILE A 100 -1.83 3.33 4.88
N ILE A 101 -0.89 4.24 4.66
CA ILE A 101 -0.85 5.54 5.34
C ILE A 101 -1.21 6.65 4.37
N ASN A 102 -1.90 7.69 4.85
CA ASN A 102 -2.18 8.92 4.11
C ASN A 102 -1.57 10.14 4.82
N MET A 103 -1.38 11.25 4.10
CA MET A 103 -0.84 12.51 4.62
C MET A 103 -1.75 13.23 5.62
N GLY A 104 -3.05 12.93 5.65
CA GLY A 104 -4.02 13.59 6.53
C GLY A 104 -4.43 14.97 6.01
N GLU A 105 -4.54 15.95 6.91
CA GLU A 105 -4.99 17.31 6.58
C GLU A 105 -4.05 18.05 5.60
N ASP A 106 -2.79 17.63 5.52
CA ASP A 106 -1.75 18.27 4.71
C ASP A 106 -1.71 17.82 3.25
N GLY A 107 -2.61 16.93 2.84
CA GLY A 107 -2.74 16.53 1.44
C GLY A 107 -3.15 15.08 1.24
N ILE A 108 -3.03 14.61 0.00
CA ILE A 108 -3.32 13.23 -0.36
C ILE A 108 -2.09 12.64 -1.02
N HIS A 109 -1.42 11.78 -0.28
CA HIS A 109 -0.42 10.87 -0.81
C HIS A 109 -0.48 9.60 0.02
N PHE A 110 -0.30 8.45 -0.63
CA PHE A 110 -0.37 7.16 0.01
C PHE A 110 0.95 6.42 -0.14
N SER A 111 1.35 5.76 0.93
CA SER A 111 2.40 4.72 0.89
C SER A 111 1.90 3.51 1.68
N VAL A 112 2.62 2.39 1.59
CA VAL A 112 2.32 1.19 2.36
C VAL A 112 3.51 0.81 3.24
N ILE A 113 3.25 0.40 4.48
CA ILE A 113 4.24 -0.14 5.40
C ILE A 113 3.98 -1.64 5.57
N ASP A 114 5.02 -2.45 5.41
CA ASP A 114 5.03 -3.85 5.85
C ASP A 114 5.61 -3.94 7.26
N TYR A 115 4.87 -4.60 8.16
CA TYR A 115 5.30 -4.86 9.53
C TYR A 115 5.53 -6.36 9.72
N LYS A 116 6.65 -6.67 10.38
CA LYS A 116 7.00 -8.03 10.78
C LYS A 116 7.69 -8.03 12.14
N HIS A 117 7.28 -8.93 13.02
CA HIS A 117 7.95 -9.20 14.29
C HIS A 117 8.78 -10.49 14.17
N ILE A 118 10.09 -10.40 14.40
CA ILE A 118 11.03 -11.51 14.22
C ILE A 118 11.97 -11.57 15.42
N ASN A 119 11.97 -12.69 16.14
CA ASN A 119 12.89 -12.95 17.27
C ASN A 119 12.92 -11.81 18.31
N GLY A 120 11.75 -11.28 18.69
CA GLY A 120 11.64 -10.20 19.68
C GLY A 120 11.86 -8.79 19.12
N LYS A 121 12.18 -8.65 17.83
CA LYS A 121 12.46 -7.36 17.18
C LYS A 121 11.39 -6.99 16.17
N THR A 122 11.10 -5.69 16.07
CA THR A 122 10.12 -5.15 15.14
C THR A 122 10.82 -4.60 13.90
N SER A 123 10.35 -5.02 12.72
CA SER A 123 10.80 -4.53 11.42
C SER A 123 9.65 -3.83 10.71
N LEU A 124 9.85 -2.56 10.37
CA LEU A 124 8.93 -1.72 9.61
C LEU A 124 9.61 -1.25 8.33
N ILE A 125 8.97 -1.46 7.19
CA ILE A 125 9.51 -1.01 5.90
C ILE A 125 8.41 -0.25 5.16
N LEU A 126 8.63 1.05 4.95
CA LEU A 126 7.76 1.89 4.12
C LEU A 126 8.15 1.74 2.66
N PHE A 127 7.22 1.29 1.83
CA PHE A 127 7.34 1.20 0.38
C PHE A 127 6.67 2.41 -0.27
N GLU A 128 7.47 3.23 -0.93
CA GLU A 128 7.01 4.34 -1.74
C GLU A 128 6.90 3.91 -3.21
N PRO A 129 5.69 3.89 -3.80
CA PRO A 129 5.52 3.49 -5.20
C PRO A 129 6.19 4.43 -6.21
N ALA A 130 6.25 5.73 -5.90
CA ALA A 130 6.90 6.74 -6.73
C ALA A 130 8.39 6.88 -6.36
N ASN A 131 8.97 8.07 -6.59
CA ASN A 131 10.29 8.44 -6.11
C ASN A 131 10.22 9.52 -5.03
N PHE A 132 11.29 9.66 -4.24
CA PHE A 132 11.39 10.65 -3.17
C PHE A 132 11.81 12.05 -3.65
N ASN A 133 11.99 12.26 -4.96
CA ASN A 133 12.30 13.59 -5.51
C ASN A 133 11.07 14.52 -5.52
N SER A 134 9.88 13.99 -5.30
CA SER A 134 8.63 14.76 -5.24
C SER A 134 8.24 15.07 -3.80
N MET A 135 7.67 16.26 -3.57
CA MET A 135 7.33 16.75 -2.23
C MET A 135 6.35 15.85 -1.46
N GLY A 136 5.31 15.31 -2.11
CA GLY A 136 4.32 14.44 -1.45
C GLY A 136 4.94 13.16 -0.83
N PRO A 137 5.61 12.32 -1.65
CA PRO A 137 6.36 11.16 -1.17
C PRO A 137 7.36 11.47 -0.04
N ALA A 138 8.22 12.48 -0.24
CA ALA A 138 9.22 12.87 0.75
C ALA A 138 8.58 13.32 2.08
N MET A 139 7.54 14.16 2.00
CA MET A 139 6.85 14.68 3.18
C MET A 139 6.15 13.57 3.98
N LEU A 140 5.47 12.63 3.31
CA LEU A 140 4.82 11.51 3.98
C LEU A 140 5.82 10.61 4.68
N ALA A 141 6.92 10.28 4.00
CA ALA A 141 8.00 9.47 4.57
C ALA A 141 8.65 10.11 5.81
N ILE A 142 9.02 11.39 5.73
CA ILE A 142 9.60 12.13 6.87
C ILE A 142 8.64 12.15 8.06
N ARG A 143 7.34 12.38 7.80
CA ARG A 143 6.33 12.42 8.87
C ARG A 143 6.09 11.05 9.49
N ALA A 144 6.05 9.99 8.69
CA ALA A 144 5.95 8.62 9.18
C ALA A 144 7.16 8.25 10.04
N LYS A 145 8.38 8.54 9.58
CA LYS A 145 9.62 8.38 10.34
C LYS A 145 9.56 9.11 11.68
N THR A 146 9.22 10.41 11.64
CA THR A 146 9.11 11.25 12.83
C THR A 146 8.09 10.71 13.83
N ALA A 147 6.93 10.23 13.36
CA ALA A 147 5.91 9.66 14.22
C ALA A 147 6.38 8.38 14.92
N ILE A 148 7.06 7.50 14.19
CA ILE A 148 7.61 6.25 14.73
C ILE A 148 8.72 6.53 15.75
N GLU A 149 9.67 7.41 15.42
CA GLU A 149 10.81 7.74 16.28
C GLU A 149 10.37 8.43 17.58
N ARG A 150 9.41 9.36 17.52
CA ARG A 150 8.89 10.05 18.71
C ARG A 150 8.23 9.11 19.70
N TYR A 151 7.66 8.01 19.23
CA TYR A 151 6.98 7.05 20.09
C TYR A 151 7.96 6.15 20.86
N GLN A 152 9.24 6.09 20.45
CA GLN A 152 10.29 5.30 21.11
C GLN A 152 9.90 3.83 21.31
N LEU A 153 9.38 3.19 20.24
CA LEU A 153 9.04 1.77 20.27
C LEU A 153 10.32 0.92 20.53
N PRO A 154 10.28 -0.04 21.48
CA PRO A 154 11.45 -0.86 21.80
C PRO A 154 11.84 -1.76 20.62
N ASP A 155 13.14 -1.87 20.35
CA ASP A 155 13.74 -2.71 19.31
C ASP A 155 13.01 -2.63 17.95
N CYS A 156 12.67 -1.40 17.56
CA CYS A 156 11.96 -1.09 16.32
C CYS A 156 12.94 -0.57 15.25
N HIS A 157 13.00 -1.28 14.12
CA HIS A 157 13.84 -0.97 12.98
C HIS A 157 12.99 -0.46 11.82
N PHE A 158 13.17 0.79 11.44
CA PHE A 158 12.41 1.44 10.37
C PHE A 158 13.30 1.77 9.19
N SER A 159 12.87 1.36 7.99
CA SER A 159 13.48 1.74 6.71
C SER A 159 12.43 2.27 5.74
N MET A 160 12.87 3.13 4.83
CA MET A 160 12.06 3.62 3.71
C MET A 160 12.70 3.12 2.42
N VAL A 161 11.89 2.65 1.48
CA VAL A 161 12.39 2.09 0.21
C VAL A 161 11.63 2.70 -0.95
N GLU A 162 12.36 3.09 -1.98
CA GLU A 162 11.84 3.66 -3.22
C GLU A 162 11.59 2.56 -4.25
N MET A 163 10.43 2.53 -4.89
CA MET A 163 10.15 1.58 -5.97
C MET A 163 10.28 2.21 -7.36
N ASP A 164 9.94 3.50 -7.49
CA ASP A 164 9.93 4.25 -8.75
C ASP A 164 9.08 3.62 -9.88
N ILE A 165 8.00 2.92 -9.51
CA ILE A 165 7.09 2.21 -10.41
C ILE A 165 5.86 3.05 -10.80
N GLN A 166 5.52 4.07 -10.01
CA GLN A 166 4.46 5.03 -10.28
C GLN A 166 5.02 6.31 -10.92
N ARG A 167 4.43 6.72 -12.04
CA ARG A 167 4.69 7.99 -12.77
C ARG A 167 3.49 8.91 -12.80
N SER A 168 2.30 8.35 -12.63
CA SER A 168 1.03 9.05 -12.60
C SER A 168 0.80 9.79 -11.28
N SER A 169 0.02 10.87 -11.33
CA SER A 169 -0.12 11.84 -10.24
C SER A 169 -1.13 11.44 -9.16
N SER A 170 -1.97 10.43 -9.39
CA SER A 170 -3.12 10.15 -8.50
C SER A 170 -3.37 8.68 -8.18
N GLU A 171 -2.41 7.80 -8.49
CA GLU A 171 -2.55 6.34 -8.37
C GLU A 171 -1.97 5.78 -7.07
N CYS A 172 -1.39 6.63 -6.21
CA CYS A 172 -0.67 6.20 -5.00
C CYS A 172 -1.53 5.33 -4.06
N GLY A 173 -2.83 5.61 -3.96
CA GLY A 173 -3.76 4.76 -3.19
C GLY A 173 -3.88 3.34 -3.77
N ILE A 174 -4.06 3.21 -5.08
CA ILE A 174 -4.20 1.91 -5.76
C ILE A 174 -2.89 1.15 -5.81
N PHE A 175 -1.76 1.83 -5.99
CA PHE A 175 -0.44 1.21 -5.84
C PHE A 175 -0.26 0.68 -4.42
N SER A 176 -0.49 1.49 -3.39
CA SER A 176 -0.36 1.09 -1.99
C SER A 176 -1.25 -0.11 -1.64
N LEU A 177 -2.49 -0.14 -2.12
CA LEU A 177 -3.40 -1.28 -1.94
C LEU A 177 -2.93 -2.55 -2.67
N ALA A 178 -2.47 -2.41 -3.92
CA ALA A 178 -1.96 -3.54 -4.69
C ALA A 178 -0.68 -4.11 -4.06
N LEU A 179 0.21 -3.23 -3.60
CA LEU A 179 1.45 -3.57 -2.90
C LEU A 179 1.15 -4.22 -1.56
N ALA A 180 0.23 -3.70 -0.76
CA ALA A 180 -0.19 -4.33 0.50
C ALA A 180 -0.56 -5.81 0.29
N LYS A 181 -1.41 -6.09 -0.71
CA LYS A 181 -1.81 -7.46 -1.04
C LYS A 181 -0.60 -8.30 -1.49
N LYS A 182 0.38 -7.69 -2.16
CA LYS A 182 1.63 -8.36 -2.55
C LYS A 182 2.56 -8.65 -1.39
N LEU A 183 2.73 -7.72 -0.46
CA LEU A 183 3.47 -7.92 0.77
C LEU A 183 2.95 -9.13 1.56
N TYR A 184 1.63 -9.32 1.61
CA TYR A 184 1.04 -10.53 2.20
C TYR A 184 1.26 -11.81 1.38
N THR A 185 1.00 -11.78 0.06
CA THR A 185 1.08 -12.99 -0.77
C THR A 185 2.51 -13.46 -1.03
N GLU A 186 3.49 -12.58 -0.88
CA GLU A 186 4.92 -12.83 -1.14
C GLU A 186 5.74 -12.81 0.17
N ARG A 187 5.09 -12.85 1.33
CA ARG A 187 5.67 -12.66 2.68
C ARG A 187 6.90 -13.52 2.98
N ASP A 188 7.01 -14.68 2.37
CA ASP A 188 8.13 -15.60 2.54
C ASP A 188 9.36 -15.11 1.75
N ASN A 189 9.15 -14.62 0.52
CA ASN A 189 10.20 -13.97 -0.29
C ASN A 189 10.71 -12.68 0.36
N LEU A 190 9.91 -12.06 1.23
CA LEU A 190 10.25 -10.82 1.95
C LEU A 190 10.92 -11.06 3.31
N LEU A 191 11.18 -12.30 3.72
CA LEU A 191 11.86 -12.53 5.00
C LEU A 191 13.24 -11.87 5.03
N LYS A 192 14.00 -11.98 3.94
CA LYS A 192 15.36 -11.43 3.84
C LYS A 192 15.40 -9.91 4.02
N ILE A 193 14.50 -9.16 3.38
CA ILE A 193 14.50 -7.68 3.50
C ILE A 193 14.21 -7.23 4.93
N HIS A 194 13.33 -7.95 5.65
CA HIS A 194 13.06 -7.66 7.07
C HIS A 194 14.21 -8.02 7.99
N GLU A 195 14.89 -9.14 7.76
CA GLU A 195 16.09 -9.51 8.50
C GLU A 195 17.24 -8.51 8.29
N ASP A 196 17.45 -8.08 7.05
CA ASP A 196 18.49 -7.10 6.72
C ASP A 196 18.14 -5.71 7.27
N ASN A 197 16.86 -5.34 7.37
CA ASN A 197 16.41 -4.14 8.09
C ASN A 197 16.73 -4.23 9.59
N ILE A 198 16.43 -5.36 10.24
CA ILE A 198 16.72 -5.59 11.67
C ILE A 198 18.23 -5.53 11.96
N LYS A 199 19.06 -6.00 11.03
CA LYS A 199 20.52 -5.97 11.14
C LYS A 199 21.11 -4.58 10.84
N GLY A 200 20.30 -3.61 10.39
CA GLY A 200 20.79 -2.30 9.94
C GLY A 200 21.60 -2.35 8.64
N ILE A 201 21.40 -3.39 7.81
CA ILE A 201 22.08 -3.59 6.53
C ILE A 201 21.28 -2.95 5.39
N LEU A 202 19.94 -2.92 5.52
CA LEU A 202 19.05 -2.50 4.43
C LEU A 202 19.23 -1.02 4.04
N SER A 203 19.32 -0.13 5.01
CA SER A 203 19.49 1.31 4.84
C SER A 203 20.29 1.86 6.02
N ASP A 204 20.95 3.00 5.82
CA ASP A 204 21.61 3.77 6.88
C ASP A 204 20.62 4.43 7.86
N GLY A 205 19.31 4.29 7.61
CA GLY A 205 18.23 4.83 8.42
C GLY A 205 17.95 6.31 8.18
N GLU A 206 18.86 7.04 7.53
CA GLU A 206 18.68 8.46 7.19
C GLU A 206 18.05 8.62 5.82
N ASN A 207 18.53 7.85 4.85
CA ASN A 207 18.15 7.96 3.46
C ASN A 207 17.27 6.79 3.03
N PRO A 208 16.24 7.05 2.21
CA PRO A 208 15.50 5.96 1.59
C PRO A 208 16.41 5.07 0.73
N LEU A 209 16.21 3.76 0.79
CA LEU A 209 16.88 2.81 -0.09
C LEU A 209 16.43 3.08 -1.54
N PRO A 210 17.34 3.39 -2.48
CA PRO A 210 16.96 3.62 -3.86
C PRO A 210 16.51 2.33 -4.55
N HIS A 211 15.75 2.51 -5.63
CA HIS A 211 15.05 1.41 -6.31
C HIS A 211 15.98 0.34 -6.88
N ASP A 212 17.18 0.70 -7.34
CA ASP A 212 18.18 -0.25 -7.86
C ASP A 212 18.72 -1.19 -6.78
N LYS A 213 18.76 -0.73 -5.52
CA LYS A 213 19.16 -1.52 -4.35
C LYS A 213 17.99 -2.32 -3.76
N LEU A 214 16.76 -1.85 -3.96
CA LEU A 214 15.55 -2.58 -3.57
C LEU A 214 15.25 -3.74 -4.52
N ASP A 215 15.50 -3.58 -5.82
CA ASP A 215 15.13 -4.54 -6.87
C ASP A 215 15.55 -6.01 -6.60
N PRO A 216 16.76 -6.31 -6.07
CA PRO A 216 17.14 -7.68 -5.74
C PRO A 216 16.31 -8.34 -4.63
N TYR A 217 15.62 -7.56 -3.78
CA TYR A 217 14.80 -8.09 -2.70
C TYR A 217 13.38 -8.46 -3.13
N LEU A 218 12.90 -7.92 -4.25
CA LEU A 218 11.49 -8.00 -4.62
C LEU A 218 11.24 -8.94 -5.79
N PRO A 219 10.24 -9.84 -5.68
CA PRO A 219 9.83 -10.66 -6.81
C PRO A 219 9.15 -9.82 -7.89
N VAL A 220 9.20 -10.30 -9.14
CA VAL A 220 8.66 -9.60 -10.32
C VAL A 220 7.16 -9.27 -10.20
N THR A 221 6.45 -9.97 -9.32
CA THR A 221 5.02 -9.76 -9.07
C THR A 221 4.69 -8.39 -8.48
N PHE A 222 5.67 -7.67 -7.90
CA PHE A 222 5.55 -6.28 -7.44
C PHE A 222 5.53 -5.27 -8.60
N TYR A 223 6.07 -5.63 -9.77
CA TYR A 223 6.28 -4.75 -10.91
C TYR A 223 5.15 -4.83 -11.95
N LYS A 224 4.08 -5.57 -11.63
CA LYS A 224 2.90 -5.79 -12.50
C LYS A 224 2.15 -4.53 -12.93
N HIS A 225 2.38 -3.42 -12.22
CA HIS A 225 1.74 -2.13 -12.45
C HIS A 225 2.75 -1.02 -12.77
N THR A 226 4.03 -1.34 -12.97
CA THR A 226 5.05 -0.37 -13.37
C THR A 226 4.61 0.41 -14.61
N GLN A 227 4.67 1.74 -14.54
CA GLN A 227 4.10 2.60 -15.58
C GLN A 227 5.06 2.98 -16.71
N GLY A 228 6.37 2.79 -16.50
CA GLY A 228 7.40 3.06 -17.51
C GLY A 228 8.13 1.80 -17.94
N LYS A 229 8.23 1.57 -19.24
CA LYS A 229 8.96 0.44 -19.83
C LYS A 229 10.44 0.45 -19.45
N LYS A 230 11.06 1.64 -19.42
CA LYS A 230 12.46 1.83 -18.98
C LYS A 230 12.69 1.25 -17.58
N ARG A 231 11.85 1.62 -16.61
CA ARG A 231 11.93 1.13 -15.23
C ARG A 231 11.78 -0.38 -15.12
N LEU A 232 10.87 -0.96 -15.90
CA LEU A 232 10.69 -2.42 -15.95
C LEU A 232 11.94 -3.11 -16.51
N ASN A 233 12.55 -2.56 -17.56
CA ASN A 233 13.81 -3.09 -18.11
C ASN A 233 14.95 -3.00 -17.08
N GLU A 234 15.06 -1.91 -16.33
CA GLU A 234 16.05 -1.77 -15.24
C GLU A 234 15.92 -2.89 -14.21
N TYR A 235 14.69 -3.17 -13.74
CA TYR A 235 14.43 -4.29 -12.83
C TYR A 235 14.89 -5.63 -13.42
N LEU A 236 14.52 -5.90 -14.68
CA LEU A 236 14.80 -7.19 -15.34
C LEU A 236 16.26 -7.38 -15.72
N ASN A 237 17.03 -6.30 -15.90
CA ASN A 237 18.48 -6.39 -16.08
C ASN A 237 19.15 -6.90 -14.81
N THR A 238 18.65 -6.51 -13.64
CA THR A 238 19.13 -7.00 -12.34
C THR A 238 18.52 -8.36 -11.97
N ASN A 239 17.32 -8.67 -12.50
CA ASN A 239 16.53 -9.87 -12.18
C ASN A 239 16.11 -10.63 -13.45
N PRO A 240 17.06 -11.22 -14.21
CA PRO A 240 16.77 -11.84 -15.51
C PRO A 240 15.77 -13.00 -15.42
N GLN A 241 15.69 -13.70 -14.29
CA GLN A 241 14.67 -14.73 -14.02
C GLN A 241 13.24 -14.22 -14.13
N GLY A 242 13.01 -12.92 -13.93
CA GLY A 242 11.70 -12.30 -14.03
C GLY A 242 11.12 -12.26 -15.45
N VAL A 243 11.96 -12.34 -16.49
CA VAL A 243 11.54 -12.18 -17.91
C VAL A 243 10.55 -13.28 -18.32
N GLY A 244 10.85 -14.53 -17.98
CA GLY A 244 10.03 -15.70 -18.33
C GLY A 244 8.95 -16.04 -17.29
N THR A 245 8.86 -15.28 -16.19
CA THR A 245 7.96 -15.62 -15.10
C THR A 245 6.51 -15.25 -15.44
N VAL A 246 5.59 -16.19 -15.26
CA VAL A 246 4.15 -15.96 -15.39
C VAL A 246 3.66 -15.14 -14.20
N VAL A 247 3.07 -13.97 -14.45
CA VAL A 247 2.73 -13.01 -13.38
C VAL A 247 1.23 -12.97 -13.04
N ASN A 248 0.40 -13.75 -13.74
CA ASN A 248 -1.04 -13.85 -13.47
C ASN A 248 -1.69 -15.13 -14.03
N LYS A 249 -2.97 -15.31 -13.71
CA LYS A 249 -3.79 -16.46 -14.13
C LYS A 249 -4.13 -16.51 -15.63
N LYS A 250 -3.79 -15.47 -16.40
CA LYS A 250 -3.94 -15.44 -17.87
C LYS A 250 -2.69 -15.95 -18.58
N ASN A 251 -1.73 -16.53 -17.86
CA ASN A 251 -0.46 -17.03 -18.39
C ASN A 251 0.37 -15.95 -19.10
N GLU A 252 0.25 -14.68 -18.68
CA GLU A 252 1.06 -13.59 -19.22
C GLU A 252 2.40 -13.47 -18.49
N THR A 253 3.47 -13.23 -19.24
CA THR A 253 4.74 -12.72 -18.71
C THR A 253 4.60 -11.25 -18.31
N ILE A 254 5.60 -10.69 -17.62
CA ILE A 254 5.57 -9.28 -17.21
C ILE A 254 5.53 -8.32 -18.40
N PHE A 255 6.27 -8.60 -19.47
CA PHE A 255 6.26 -7.79 -20.69
C PHE A 255 4.93 -7.88 -21.44
N ASN A 256 4.41 -9.08 -21.67
CA ASN A 256 3.11 -9.26 -22.32
C ASN A 256 2.01 -8.54 -21.55
N ARG A 257 2.05 -8.62 -20.22
CA ARG A 257 1.13 -7.88 -19.35
C ARG A 257 1.30 -6.37 -19.50
N PHE A 258 2.53 -5.85 -19.52
CA PHE A 258 2.78 -4.43 -19.69
C PHE A 258 2.20 -3.94 -21.02
N ASP A 259 2.52 -4.64 -22.12
CA ASP A 259 2.07 -4.29 -23.47
C ASP A 259 0.54 -4.36 -23.62
N ASN A 260 -0.11 -5.38 -23.03
CA ASN A 260 -1.57 -5.49 -23.00
C ASN A 260 -2.27 -4.38 -22.19
N ASN A 261 -1.51 -3.62 -21.39
CA ASN A 261 -2.00 -2.47 -20.63
C ASN A 261 -1.34 -1.16 -21.09
N LYS A 262 -0.71 -1.14 -22.26
CA LYS A 262 -0.09 0.06 -22.81
C LYS A 262 -1.13 1.02 -23.35
N SER A 263 -0.87 2.31 -23.16
CA SER A 263 -1.55 3.45 -23.79
C SER A 263 -0.49 4.43 -24.28
N ILE A 264 -0.79 5.14 -25.37
CA ILE A 264 0.07 6.20 -25.90
C ILE A 264 -0.58 7.54 -25.56
N ILE A 265 0.11 8.38 -24.78
CA ILE A 265 -0.34 9.74 -24.42
C ILE A 265 0.81 10.69 -24.72
N ASP A 266 0.56 11.76 -25.49
CA ASP A 266 1.57 12.74 -25.91
C ASP A 266 2.85 12.10 -26.49
N GLY A 267 2.70 11.03 -27.27
CA GLY A 267 3.80 10.28 -27.87
C GLY A 267 4.62 9.42 -26.89
N LYS A 268 4.21 9.32 -25.61
CA LYS A 268 4.85 8.48 -24.59
C LYS A 268 4.05 7.20 -24.34
N GLU A 269 4.77 6.08 -24.28
CA GLU A 269 4.18 4.79 -23.87
C GLU A 269 4.06 4.73 -22.34
N LEU A 270 2.83 4.66 -21.85
CA LEU A 270 2.51 4.53 -20.42
C LEU A 270 1.60 3.33 -20.18
N SER A 271 1.70 2.72 -18.99
CA SER A 271 0.78 1.64 -18.61
C SER A 271 -0.45 2.18 -17.85
N VAL A 272 -1.65 1.83 -18.35
CA VAL A 272 -2.93 2.05 -17.65
C VAL A 272 -3.28 0.93 -16.65
N SER A 273 -2.31 0.05 -16.34
CA SER A 273 -2.56 -1.12 -15.48
C SER A 273 -3.10 -0.74 -14.09
N ALA A 274 -2.61 0.36 -13.50
CA ALA A 274 -3.11 0.87 -12.21
C ALA A 274 -4.55 1.40 -12.31
N HIS A 275 -4.91 2.09 -13.40
CA HIS A 275 -6.28 2.56 -13.64
C HIS A 275 -7.26 1.40 -13.81
N LYS A 276 -6.90 0.39 -14.61
CA LYS A 276 -7.68 -0.85 -14.74
C LYS A 276 -7.76 -1.61 -13.41
N LYS A 277 -6.72 -1.54 -12.58
CA LYS A 277 -6.71 -2.12 -11.23
C LYS A 277 -7.70 -1.40 -10.31
N ARG A 278 -7.79 -0.07 -10.35
CA ARG A 278 -8.81 0.72 -9.64
C ARG A 278 -10.22 0.22 -9.95
N ILE A 279 -10.55 0.14 -11.23
CA ILE A 279 -11.87 -0.35 -11.69
C ILE A 279 -12.14 -1.76 -11.16
N ALA A 280 -11.16 -2.67 -11.25
CA ALA A 280 -11.32 -4.04 -10.77
C ALA A 280 -11.58 -4.10 -9.26
N GLU A 281 -10.89 -3.28 -8.46
CA GLU A 281 -11.08 -3.19 -7.00
C GLU A 281 -12.42 -2.51 -6.64
N TYR A 282 -12.87 -1.53 -7.41
CA TYR A 282 -14.15 -0.86 -7.15
C TYR A 282 -15.33 -1.78 -7.51
N LYS A 283 -15.22 -2.54 -8.61
CA LYS A 283 -16.23 -3.53 -9.01
C LYS A 283 -16.45 -4.60 -7.95
N THR A 284 -15.44 -4.97 -7.18
CA THR A 284 -15.59 -5.97 -6.13
C THR A 284 -16.36 -5.46 -4.92
N LEU A 285 -16.54 -4.14 -4.76
CA LEU A 285 -17.35 -3.55 -3.69
C LEU A 285 -18.84 -3.46 -4.03
N LEU A 286 -19.22 -3.62 -5.30
CA LEU A 286 -20.62 -3.65 -5.69
C LEU A 286 -21.29 -4.86 -5.05
N LYS A 287 -22.28 -4.60 -4.19
CA LYS A 287 -23.12 -5.66 -3.62
C LYS A 287 -23.99 -6.25 -4.72
N VAL A 288 -24.05 -7.58 -4.79
CA VAL A 288 -25.01 -8.34 -5.61
C VAL A 288 -26.40 -8.23 -4.99
#